data_AF-A0A512RL12-F1
#
_entry.id   AF-A0A512RL12-F1
#
_cell.length_a   1.000
_cell.length_b   1.000
_cell.length_c   1.000
_cell.angle_alpha   90.00
_cell.angle_beta   90.00
_cell.angle_gamma   90.00
#
_symmetry.space_group_name_H-M   'P 1'
#
loop_
_entity.id
_entity.type
_entity.pdbx_description
1 polymer ?
#
loop_
_entity_poly.entity_id
_entity_poly.type
_entity_poly.pdbx_seq_one_letter_code
_entity_poly.pdbx_strand_id
1 'polypeptide(L)'
;MKHLISTLAIILFLCGCKYDKDIPDPEKYVKIYMPQAVDMPAKVNLVMADTPQTVIFGAAYGGPNSPEGDIEVKFKVDNALVAAFNQQHGTAYDPLPAGSYELLQTSAIIGKGKQNTAPLQLQLKTAGVLESLKQYLLPVSIDQVSNNIPVNESLRTAYFLVEAQRDGVDIRVVSFGKKSSVMDVDAVVEVLRPLNADLIVIREIDKNTKRSGYVDMPAAIAEKLGMHQFFAKAINHDGGEYGTAVLSRFPILDSAKYILTVPSGEPGPLAVIKVAVAEGQTLTFAGTHFNANATRRENQPDQLLNFLKDVEGPLIVGGNFNDQLAGDTYLKLKTRFSLICTESCAFNYPASNPSANTDYIIYAPADRFRVVENKVGAASTSDHLPVISQMQIYY
;
A
#
# COMPACT_ATOMS: atom_id res chain seq x y z
N MET A 1 52.75 -38.31 -22.71
CA MET A 1 52.22 -36.93 -22.74
C MET A 1 51.95 -36.56 -24.19
N LYS A 2 50.76 -36.17 -24.65
CA LYS A 2 49.44 -36.01 -24.00
C LYS A 2 48.33 -36.43 -24.99
N HIS A 3 47.23 -36.90 -24.41
CA HIS A 3 45.85 -37.10 -24.87
C HIS A 3 45.31 -36.02 -25.85
N LEU A 4 44.40 -36.31 -26.81
CA LEU A 4 42.94 -36.61 -26.69
C LEU A 4 42.14 -35.37 -26.19
N ILE A 5 40.94 -34.99 -26.69
CA ILE A 5 39.86 -35.74 -27.40
C ILE A 5 39.28 -34.94 -28.60
N SER A 6 38.74 -35.68 -29.58
CA SER A 6 37.79 -35.36 -30.69
C SER A 6 36.67 -34.34 -30.42
N THR A 7 36.33 -33.52 -31.44
CA THR A 7 35.16 -32.61 -31.46
C THR A 7 33.88 -33.35 -31.86
N LEU A 8 33.08 -33.80 -30.89
CA LEU A 8 31.81 -34.45 -31.15
C LEU A 8 30.70 -33.40 -31.41
N ALA A 9 30.32 -33.20 -32.67
CA ALA A 9 29.19 -32.36 -33.03
C ALA A 9 27.87 -33.06 -32.67
N ILE A 10 27.29 -32.72 -31.52
CA ILE A 10 25.97 -33.20 -31.11
C ILE A 10 24.91 -32.48 -31.95
N ILE A 11 24.40 -33.17 -32.97
CA ILE A 11 23.19 -32.76 -33.68
C ILE A 11 22.01 -33.02 -32.74
N LEU A 12 21.56 -31.99 -32.02
CA LEU A 12 20.25 -32.02 -31.37
C LEU A 12 19.18 -32.10 -32.47
N PHE A 13 18.59 -33.28 -32.62
CA PHE A 13 17.29 -33.38 -33.28
C PHE A 13 16.26 -32.64 -32.43
N LEU A 14 15.97 -31.40 -32.84
CA LEU A 14 14.77 -30.69 -32.42
C LEU A 14 13.55 -31.42 -32.99
N CYS A 15 13.13 -32.50 -32.31
CA CYS A 15 11.74 -32.96 -32.35
C CYS A 15 10.86 -31.90 -31.67
N GLY A 16 10.76 -30.72 -32.29
CA GLY A 16 9.61 -29.85 -32.05
C GLY A 16 8.38 -30.67 -32.41
N CYS A 17 7.43 -30.78 -31.49
CA CYS A 17 6.17 -31.46 -31.74
C CYS A 17 5.54 -30.82 -32.99
N LYS A 18 5.57 -31.55 -34.12
CA LYS A 18 4.75 -31.16 -35.27
C LYS A 18 3.32 -31.24 -34.79
N TYR A 19 2.69 -30.08 -34.66
CA TYR A 19 1.28 -29.97 -34.33
C TYR A 19 0.53 -30.83 -35.36
N ASP A 20 -0.13 -31.88 -34.88
CA ASP A 20 -0.86 -32.77 -35.78
C ASP A 20 -2.01 -31.97 -36.37
N LYS A 21 -2.06 -31.92 -37.70
CA LYS A 21 -3.07 -31.15 -38.43
C LYS A 21 -4.32 -31.96 -38.66
N ASP A 22 -4.22 -33.29 -38.54
CA ASP A 22 -5.28 -34.22 -38.87
C ASP A 22 -6.10 -34.57 -37.60
N ILE A 23 -6.58 -33.52 -36.91
CA ILE A 23 -7.52 -33.67 -35.79
C ILE A 23 -8.86 -34.16 -36.37
N PRO A 24 -9.37 -35.35 -35.99
CA PRO A 24 -10.65 -35.83 -36.48
C PRO A 24 -11.80 -34.96 -35.95
N ASP A 25 -12.74 -34.61 -36.82
CA ASP A 25 -13.91 -33.78 -36.50
C ASP A 25 -13.57 -32.48 -35.73
N PRO A 26 -12.73 -31.58 -36.27
CA PRO A 26 -12.24 -30.40 -35.56
C PRO A 26 -13.36 -29.49 -35.05
N GLU A 27 -14.51 -29.50 -35.76
CA GLU A 27 -15.75 -28.81 -35.40
C GLU A 27 -16.25 -29.16 -33.98
N LYS A 28 -16.04 -30.40 -33.51
CA LYS A 28 -16.50 -30.85 -32.18
C LYS A 28 -15.76 -30.20 -31.02
N TYR A 29 -14.58 -29.66 -31.29
CA TYR A 29 -13.75 -28.95 -30.31
C TYR A 29 -14.01 -27.44 -30.30
N VAL A 30 -14.84 -26.95 -31.22
CA VAL A 30 -15.16 -25.54 -31.34
C VAL A 30 -16.07 -25.12 -30.18
N LYS A 31 -15.64 -24.11 -29.40
CA LYS A 31 -16.45 -23.49 -28.35
C LYS A 31 -16.16 -21.99 -28.26
N ILE A 32 -17.20 -21.17 -28.09
CA ILE A 32 -17.02 -19.76 -27.74
C ILE A 32 -16.83 -19.62 -26.22
N TYR A 33 -15.93 -18.75 -25.79
CA TYR A 33 -15.65 -18.49 -24.38
C TYR A 33 -15.26 -17.03 -24.14
N MET A 34 -15.32 -16.57 -22.88
CA MET A 34 -14.76 -15.28 -22.48
C MET A 34 -13.33 -15.48 -21.95
N PRO A 35 -12.29 -14.85 -22.53
CA PRO A 35 -10.92 -14.95 -22.00
C PRO A 35 -10.76 -14.47 -20.54
N GLN A 36 -11.65 -13.59 -20.07
CA GLN A 36 -11.70 -13.08 -18.71
C GLN A 36 -12.41 -14.03 -17.72
N ALA A 37 -13.08 -15.09 -18.20
CA ALA A 37 -13.74 -16.08 -17.37
C ALA A 37 -12.73 -17.13 -16.89
N VAL A 38 -11.97 -16.80 -15.85
CA VAL A 38 -11.08 -17.74 -15.14
C VAL A 38 -11.58 -17.97 -13.72
N ASP A 39 -11.10 -19.01 -13.04
CA ASP A 39 -11.61 -19.47 -11.72
C ASP A 39 -11.63 -18.41 -10.62
N MET A 40 -10.80 -17.36 -10.74
CA MET A 40 -10.77 -16.22 -9.82
C MET A 40 -11.27 -14.96 -10.54
N PRO A 41 -12.06 -14.10 -9.85
CA PRO A 41 -12.64 -12.94 -10.50
C PRO A 41 -11.54 -11.93 -10.86
N ALA A 42 -11.68 -11.32 -12.04
CA ALA A 42 -10.78 -10.28 -12.51
C ALA A 42 -10.88 -9.07 -11.59
N LYS A 43 -9.80 -8.73 -10.88
CA LYS A 43 -9.76 -7.57 -9.99
C LYS A 43 -9.76 -6.28 -10.79
N VAL A 44 -10.69 -5.39 -10.45
CA VAL A 44 -10.86 -4.07 -11.06
C VAL A 44 -10.78 -3.03 -9.95
N ASN A 45 -9.59 -2.48 -9.75
CA ASN A 45 -9.35 -1.40 -8.79
C ASN A 45 -9.57 -0.06 -9.51
N LEU A 46 -10.49 0.75 -9.00
CA LEU A 46 -10.89 2.03 -9.59
C LEU A 46 -10.65 3.20 -8.65
N VAL A 47 -10.52 4.39 -9.23
CA VAL A 47 -10.57 5.65 -8.47
C VAL A 47 -12.05 6.06 -8.29
N MET A 48 -12.40 6.69 -7.17
CA MET A 48 -13.68 7.38 -7.00
C MET A 48 -13.64 8.68 -7.81
N ALA A 49 -14.33 8.67 -8.95
CA ALA A 49 -14.33 9.75 -9.92
C ALA A 49 -15.75 9.94 -10.48
N ASP A 50 -16.08 11.19 -10.82
CA ASP A 50 -17.35 11.55 -11.47
C ASP A 50 -17.40 11.09 -12.94
N THR A 51 -16.23 10.82 -13.54
CA THR A 51 -16.10 10.27 -14.89
C THR A 51 -16.14 8.74 -14.88
N PRO A 52 -16.92 8.09 -15.78
CA PRO A 52 -16.91 6.64 -15.90
C PRO A 52 -15.53 6.10 -16.30
N GLN A 53 -15.07 5.05 -15.62
CA GLN A 53 -13.86 4.30 -15.98
C GLN A 53 -14.22 3.09 -16.83
N THR A 54 -13.33 2.67 -17.72
CA THR A 54 -13.61 1.61 -18.70
C THR A 54 -12.82 0.33 -18.41
N VAL A 55 -13.53 -0.78 -18.36
CA VAL A 55 -12.99 -2.15 -18.38
C VAL A 55 -13.31 -2.76 -19.75
N ILE A 56 -12.40 -3.59 -20.28
CA ILE A 56 -12.63 -4.30 -21.54
C ILE A 56 -13.02 -5.75 -21.30
N PHE A 57 -13.99 -6.22 -22.09
CA PHE A 57 -14.40 -7.63 -22.15
C PHE A 57 -14.56 -8.08 -23.60
N GLY A 58 -14.74 -9.39 -23.82
CA GLY A 58 -14.91 -9.94 -25.15
C GLY A 58 -15.17 -11.43 -25.14
N ALA A 59 -15.27 -11.99 -26.34
CA ALA A 59 -15.32 -13.43 -26.55
C ALA A 59 -14.24 -13.88 -27.53
N ALA A 60 -13.82 -15.13 -27.36
CA ALA A 60 -12.85 -15.81 -28.19
C ALA A 60 -13.44 -17.10 -28.76
N TYR A 61 -12.93 -17.48 -29.94
CA TYR A 61 -13.19 -18.75 -30.57
C TYR A 61 -12.12 -19.73 -30.11
N GLY A 62 -12.53 -20.76 -29.36
CA GLY A 62 -11.70 -21.90 -29.03
C GLY A 62 -11.91 -23.00 -30.06
N GLY A 63 -10.83 -23.57 -30.58
CA GLY A 63 -10.85 -24.63 -31.58
C GLY A 63 -9.51 -24.71 -32.32
N PRO A 64 -9.25 -25.79 -33.09
CA PRO A 64 -8.00 -25.92 -33.85
C PRO A 64 -7.96 -25.07 -35.13
N ASN A 65 -9.14 -24.70 -35.66
CA ASN A 65 -9.30 -23.92 -36.89
C ASN A 65 -9.62 -22.44 -36.58
N SER A 66 -9.87 -21.65 -37.63
CA SER A 66 -10.42 -20.29 -37.50
C SER A 66 -11.85 -20.26 -38.05
N PRO A 67 -12.72 -19.32 -37.61
CA PRO A 67 -14.09 -19.21 -38.11
C PRO A 67 -14.17 -19.08 -39.63
N GLU A 68 -15.01 -19.91 -40.27
CA GLU A 68 -15.27 -19.84 -41.72
C GLU A 68 -16.17 -18.66 -42.11
N GLY A 69 -16.88 -18.08 -41.16
CA GLY A 69 -17.77 -16.93 -41.30
C GLY A 69 -17.85 -16.12 -40.00
N ASP A 70 -18.58 -15.02 -40.05
CA ASP A 70 -18.76 -14.15 -38.89
C ASP A 70 -19.68 -14.79 -37.84
N ILE A 71 -19.30 -14.61 -36.56
CA ILE A 71 -20.05 -15.13 -35.41
C ILE A 71 -20.45 -13.94 -34.53
N GLU A 72 -21.76 -13.66 -34.42
CA GLU A 72 -22.26 -12.69 -33.44
C GLU A 72 -22.28 -13.35 -32.06
N VAL A 73 -21.68 -12.69 -31.07
CA VAL A 73 -21.76 -13.04 -29.66
C VAL A 73 -22.46 -11.92 -28.91
N LYS A 74 -23.50 -12.25 -28.16
CA LYS A 74 -24.26 -11.33 -27.31
C LYS A 74 -23.92 -11.55 -25.85
N PHE A 75 -23.90 -10.47 -25.08
CA PHE A 75 -23.49 -10.44 -23.69
C PHE A 75 -24.55 -9.79 -22.81
N LYS A 76 -24.61 -10.21 -21.55
CA LYS A 76 -25.44 -9.59 -20.52
C LYS A 76 -24.69 -9.50 -19.20
N VAL A 77 -25.18 -8.64 -18.31
CA VAL A 77 -24.88 -8.73 -16.88
C VAL A 77 -25.89 -9.67 -16.24
N ASP A 78 -25.44 -10.59 -15.38
CA ASP A 78 -26.29 -11.58 -14.71
C ASP A 78 -26.03 -11.62 -13.20
N ASN A 79 -26.56 -10.61 -12.49
CA ASN A 79 -26.37 -10.45 -11.04
C ASN A 79 -26.96 -11.62 -10.20
N ALA A 80 -27.81 -12.49 -10.78
CA ALA A 80 -28.29 -13.68 -10.08
C ALA A 80 -27.16 -14.69 -9.80
N LEU A 81 -26.07 -14.66 -10.58
CA LEU A 81 -24.91 -15.52 -10.40
C LEU A 81 -24.06 -15.18 -9.16
N VAL A 82 -24.21 -13.99 -8.57
CA VAL A 82 -23.39 -13.55 -7.41
C VAL A 82 -23.59 -14.45 -6.19
N ALA A 83 -24.82 -14.89 -5.92
CA ALA A 83 -25.11 -15.79 -4.81
C ALA A 83 -24.47 -17.18 -4.99
N ALA A 84 -24.53 -17.73 -6.22
CA ALA A 84 -23.92 -19.01 -6.55
C ALA A 84 -22.39 -18.94 -6.48
N PHE A 85 -21.79 -17.86 -6.99
CA PHE A 85 -20.35 -17.60 -6.87
C PHE A 85 -19.91 -17.55 -5.39
N ASN A 86 -20.60 -16.75 -4.58
CA ASN A 86 -20.31 -16.64 -3.14
C ASN A 86 -20.38 -18.00 -2.43
N GLN A 87 -21.39 -18.82 -2.73
CA GLN A 87 -21.52 -20.17 -2.18
C GLN A 87 -20.37 -21.10 -2.61
N GLN A 88 -19.97 -21.05 -3.89
CA GLN A 88 -18.91 -21.90 -4.44
C GLN A 88 -17.52 -21.53 -3.90
N HIS A 89 -17.25 -20.24 -3.70
CA HIS A 89 -15.91 -19.73 -3.35
C HIS A 89 -15.76 -19.35 -1.86
N GLY A 90 -16.81 -19.47 -1.05
CA GLY A 90 -16.79 -19.10 0.37
C GLY A 90 -16.67 -17.60 0.61
N THR A 91 -17.17 -16.77 -0.32
CA THR A 91 -17.12 -15.30 -0.26
C THR A 91 -18.48 -14.69 0.09
N ALA A 92 -18.50 -13.38 0.33
CA ALA A 92 -19.71 -12.63 0.69
C ALA A 92 -19.75 -11.28 -0.03
N TYR A 93 -19.50 -11.27 -1.34
CA TYR A 93 -19.53 -10.05 -2.15
C TYR A 93 -20.96 -9.60 -2.43
N ASP A 94 -21.21 -8.29 -2.31
CA ASP A 94 -22.45 -7.68 -2.81
C ASP A 94 -22.44 -7.65 -4.35
N PRO A 95 -23.60 -7.75 -5.02
CA PRO A 95 -23.69 -7.45 -6.45
C PRO A 95 -23.35 -5.98 -6.70
N LEU A 96 -22.66 -5.68 -7.80
CA LEU A 96 -22.38 -4.30 -8.18
C LEU A 96 -23.71 -3.51 -8.37
N PRO A 97 -23.87 -2.31 -7.75
CA PRO A 97 -25.14 -1.60 -7.74
C PRO A 97 -25.67 -1.27 -9.14
N ALA A 98 -26.98 -1.45 -9.35
CA ALA A 98 -27.64 -1.08 -10.59
C ALA A 98 -27.45 0.42 -10.88
N GLY A 99 -27.11 0.75 -12.13
CA GLY A 99 -26.79 2.13 -12.55
C GLY A 99 -25.32 2.55 -12.32
N SER A 100 -24.54 1.77 -11.58
CA SER A 100 -23.08 1.99 -11.45
C SER A 100 -22.28 1.41 -12.62
N TYR A 101 -22.93 0.77 -13.59
CA TYR A 101 -22.28 0.12 -14.72
C TYR A 101 -23.12 0.21 -16.00
N GLU A 102 -22.45 0.15 -17.15
CA GLU A 102 -23.07 0.22 -18.48
C GLU A 102 -22.23 -0.58 -19.50
N LEU A 103 -22.87 -1.49 -20.23
CA LEU A 103 -22.24 -2.15 -21.39
C LEU A 103 -22.50 -1.26 -22.62
N LEU A 104 -21.47 -0.57 -23.13
CA LEU A 104 -21.62 0.31 -24.29
C LEU A 104 -22.00 -0.44 -25.57
N GLN A 105 -21.65 -1.74 -25.62
CA GLN A 105 -22.09 -2.68 -26.64
C GLN A 105 -22.51 -3.97 -25.95
N THR A 106 -23.68 -4.51 -26.32
CA THR A 106 -24.19 -5.80 -25.83
C THR A 106 -23.98 -6.94 -26.84
N SER A 107 -23.41 -6.66 -28.01
CA SER A 107 -22.93 -7.70 -28.94
C SER A 107 -21.66 -7.27 -29.68
N ALA A 108 -20.91 -8.26 -30.16
CA ALA A 108 -19.78 -8.08 -31.05
C ALA A 108 -19.60 -9.28 -31.98
N ILE A 109 -18.84 -9.08 -33.05
CA ILE A 109 -18.54 -10.10 -34.04
C ILE A 109 -17.13 -10.67 -33.83
N ILE A 110 -17.02 -11.99 -33.72
CA ILE A 110 -15.77 -12.69 -34.04
C ILE A 110 -15.77 -12.84 -35.56
N GLY A 111 -14.93 -12.05 -36.23
CA GLY A 111 -14.91 -12.01 -37.69
C GLY A 111 -14.33 -13.29 -38.31
N LYS A 112 -14.71 -13.59 -39.55
CA LYS A 112 -14.12 -14.65 -40.36
C LYS A 112 -12.59 -14.62 -40.30
N GLY A 113 -11.97 -15.76 -39.96
CA GLY A 113 -10.52 -15.87 -39.81
C GLY A 113 -9.92 -15.13 -38.60
N LYS A 114 -10.73 -14.66 -37.65
CA LYS A 114 -10.28 -14.04 -36.38
C LYS A 114 -10.60 -14.96 -35.21
N GLN A 115 -9.79 -14.88 -34.15
CA GLN A 115 -9.98 -15.69 -32.95
C GLN A 115 -10.65 -14.95 -31.79
N ASN A 116 -10.89 -13.64 -31.91
CA ASN A 116 -11.47 -12.80 -30.86
C ASN A 116 -12.44 -11.77 -31.44
N THR A 117 -13.38 -11.29 -30.63
CA THR A 117 -14.10 -10.05 -30.88
C THR A 117 -13.15 -8.84 -30.82
N ALA A 118 -13.58 -7.69 -31.33
CA ALA A 118 -13.04 -6.42 -30.87
C ALA A 118 -13.29 -6.27 -29.34
N PRO A 119 -12.47 -5.50 -28.60
CA PRO A 119 -12.71 -5.26 -27.17
C PRO A 119 -14.00 -4.43 -26.99
N LEU A 120 -14.98 -4.99 -26.29
CA LEU A 120 -16.19 -4.29 -25.88
C LEU A 120 -15.90 -3.49 -24.60
N GLN A 121 -16.64 -2.39 -24.39
CA GLN A 121 -16.43 -1.50 -23.26
C GLN A 121 -17.53 -1.63 -22.21
N LEU A 122 -17.11 -1.97 -20.99
CA LEU A 122 -17.89 -1.88 -19.76
C LEU A 122 -17.48 -0.58 -19.07
N GLN A 123 -18.38 0.40 -19.01
CA GLN A 123 -18.20 1.61 -18.20
C GLN A 123 -18.64 1.36 -16.77
N LEU A 124 -17.88 1.91 -15.82
CA LEU A 124 -18.10 1.80 -14.37
C LEU A 124 -18.10 3.21 -13.75
N LYS A 125 -19.18 3.56 -13.05
CA LYS A 125 -19.38 4.82 -12.32
C LYS A 125 -19.12 4.56 -10.84
N THR A 126 -18.25 5.36 -10.22
CA THR A 126 -17.75 5.09 -8.86
C THR A 126 -18.17 6.15 -7.84
N ALA A 127 -17.95 7.44 -8.13
CA ALA A 127 -18.34 8.52 -7.22
C ALA A 127 -19.86 8.56 -7.01
N GLY A 128 -20.28 8.75 -5.76
CA GLY A 128 -21.70 8.84 -5.37
C GLY A 128 -22.52 7.54 -5.47
N VAL A 129 -21.93 6.43 -5.95
CA VAL A 129 -22.66 5.15 -6.15
C VAL A 129 -22.01 3.97 -5.41
N LEU A 130 -20.68 3.92 -5.34
CA LEU A 130 -19.95 2.85 -4.64
C LEU A 130 -19.46 3.32 -3.26
N GLU A 131 -19.39 2.39 -2.31
CA GLU A 131 -18.76 2.61 -1.00
C GLU A 131 -17.24 2.42 -1.12
N SER A 132 -16.46 3.27 -0.44
CA SER A 132 -14.98 3.26 -0.55
C SER A 132 -14.39 2.00 0.06
N LEU A 133 -13.45 1.36 -0.65
CA LEU A 133 -12.81 0.09 -0.28
C LEU A 133 -13.74 -1.13 -0.17
N LYS A 134 -15.03 -0.98 -0.50
CA LYS A 134 -15.98 -2.09 -0.55
C LYS A 134 -15.84 -2.85 -1.87
N GLN A 135 -15.89 -4.17 -1.78
CA GLN A 135 -15.75 -5.07 -2.91
C GLN A 135 -17.12 -5.55 -3.40
N TYR A 136 -17.37 -5.36 -4.68
CA TYR A 136 -18.61 -5.76 -5.36
C TYR A 136 -18.30 -6.72 -6.51
N LEU A 137 -19.21 -7.65 -6.79
CA LEU A 137 -19.08 -8.61 -7.87
C LEU A 137 -20.01 -8.25 -9.04
N LEU A 138 -19.47 -8.19 -10.25
CA LEU A 138 -20.23 -8.01 -11.50
C LEU A 138 -20.01 -9.20 -12.44
N PRO A 139 -20.98 -10.11 -12.58
CA PRO A 139 -20.93 -11.18 -13.58
C PRO A 139 -21.34 -10.66 -14.95
N VAL A 140 -20.45 -10.77 -15.95
CA VAL A 140 -20.75 -10.55 -17.36
C VAL A 140 -20.68 -11.89 -18.09
N SER A 141 -21.76 -12.27 -18.77
CA SER A 141 -21.92 -13.60 -19.38
C SER A 141 -22.17 -13.51 -20.88
N ILE A 142 -21.69 -14.51 -21.63
CA ILE A 142 -22.22 -14.82 -22.96
C ILE A 142 -23.69 -15.27 -22.80
N ASP A 143 -24.60 -14.51 -23.41
CA ASP A 143 -26.03 -14.78 -23.45
C ASP A 143 -26.39 -15.66 -24.66
N GLN A 144 -25.97 -15.24 -25.85
CA GLN A 144 -26.27 -15.91 -27.12
C GLN A 144 -25.06 -15.91 -28.06
N VAL A 145 -24.99 -16.93 -28.92
CA VAL A 145 -24.00 -17.07 -30.00
C VAL A 145 -24.73 -17.45 -31.28
N SER A 146 -24.40 -16.83 -32.41
CA SER A 146 -24.98 -17.19 -33.70
C SER A 146 -24.54 -18.57 -34.18
N ASN A 147 -25.20 -19.08 -35.22
CA ASN A 147 -24.80 -20.31 -35.93
C ASN A 147 -24.80 -21.60 -35.07
N ASN A 148 -25.48 -21.60 -33.91
CA ASN A 148 -25.56 -22.72 -32.95
C ASN A 148 -24.20 -23.24 -32.44
N ILE A 149 -23.16 -22.39 -32.45
CA ILE A 149 -21.84 -22.76 -31.93
C ILE A 149 -21.93 -22.84 -30.39
N PRO A 150 -21.47 -23.94 -29.76
CA PRO A 150 -21.62 -24.11 -28.31
C PRO A 150 -20.71 -23.15 -27.54
N VAL A 151 -21.16 -22.78 -26.34
CA VAL A 151 -20.36 -22.01 -25.37
C VAL A 151 -19.59 -23.00 -24.49
N ASN A 152 -18.38 -22.63 -24.06
CA ASN A 152 -17.73 -23.36 -22.98
C ASN A 152 -18.31 -22.91 -21.63
N GLU A 153 -19.20 -23.73 -21.04
CA GLU A 153 -19.95 -23.36 -19.83
C GLU A 153 -19.06 -22.94 -18.65
N SER A 154 -17.88 -23.55 -18.46
CA SER A 154 -16.95 -23.16 -17.41
C SER A 154 -16.28 -21.79 -17.65
N LEU A 155 -16.33 -21.29 -18.88
CA LEU A 155 -15.74 -20.01 -19.32
C LEU A 155 -16.81 -19.08 -19.93
N ARG A 156 -18.10 -19.30 -19.60
CA ARG A 156 -19.24 -18.50 -20.09
C ARG A 156 -19.29 -17.10 -19.47
N THR A 157 -18.89 -17.00 -18.20
CA THR A 157 -19.10 -15.82 -17.35
C THR A 157 -17.78 -15.29 -16.82
N ALA A 158 -17.42 -14.06 -17.20
CA ALA A 158 -16.36 -13.31 -16.56
C ALA A 158 -16.92 -12.61 -15.31
N TYR A 159 -16.33 -12.91 -14.16
CA TYR A 159 -16.65 -12.21 -12.91
C TYR A 159 -15.63 -11.09 -12.69
N PHE A 160 -16.11 -9.86 -12.56
CA PHE A 160 -15.27 -8.71 -12.21
C PHE A 160 -15.46 -8.38 -10.73
N LEU A 161 -14.37 -8.39 -9.96
CA LEU A 161 -14.35 -7.96 -8.56
C LEU A 161 -13.95 -6.48 -8.53
N VAL A 162 -14.93 -5.61 -8.37
CA VAL A 162 -14.77 -4.15 -8.44
C VAL A 162 -14.58 -3.58 -7.04
N GLU A 163 -13.47 -2.88 -6.83
CA GLU A 163 -13.16 -2.07 -5.63
C GLU A 163 -12.92 -0.64 -6.09
N ALA A 164 -13.56 0.35 -5.47
CA ALA A 164 -13.29 1.76 -5.73
C ALA A 164 -12.74 2.44 -4.47
N GLN A 165 -11.71 3.27 -4.65
CA GLN A 165 -11.11 4.07 -3.57
C GLN A 165 -10.92 5.51 -4.03
N ARG A 166 -10.92 6.48 -3.11
CA ARG A 166 -10.54 7.86 -3.44
C ARG A 166 -9.11 7.89 -3.99
N ASP A 167 -8.82 8.87 -4.84
CA ASP A 167 -7.42 9.12 -5.21
C ASP A 167 -6.64 9.49 -3.93
N GLY A 168 -5.52 8.82 -3.72
CA GLY A 168 -4.85 8.76 -2.43
C GLY A 168 -3.40 9.16 -2.55
N VAL A 169 -2.95 10.06 -1.68
CA VAL A 169 -1.54 10.44 -1.64
C VAL A 169 -0.74 9.32 -0.96
N ASP A 170 0.03 8.58 -1.75
CA ASP A 170 1.01 7.62 -1.22
C ASP A 170 2.07 8.36 -0.38
N ILE A 171 2.24 7.93 0.87
CA ILE A 171 3.24 8.45 1.80
C ILE A 171 3.92 7.30 2.55
N ARG A 172 5.25 7.34 2.60
CA ARG A 172 6.10 6.48 3.42
C ARG A 172 6.63 7.23 4.62
N VAL A 173 6.32 6.71 5.81
CA VAL A 173 6.74 7.25 7.10
C VAL A 173 7.76 6.32 7.76
N VAL A 174 8.79 6.91 8.37
CA VAL A 174 9.82 6.18 9.13
C VAL A 174 9.91 6.70 10.56
N SER A 175 9.90 5.78 11.52
CA SER A 175 10.27 6.05 12.92
C SER A 175 11.66 5.49 13.19
N PHE A 176 12.60 6.36 13.59
CA PHE A 176 14.01 6.02 13.77
C PHE A 176 14.60 6.66 15.03
N GLY A 177 15.49 5.93 15.71
CA GLY A 177 16.34 6.45 16.77
C GLY A 177 17.78 6.48 16.28
N LYS A 178 18.52 7.56 16.53
CA LYS A 178 19.94 7.65 16.14
C LYS A 178 20.85 6.75 16.98
N LYS A 179 20.48 6.53 18.25
CA LYS A 179 21.33 6.20 19.40
C LYS A 179 22.15 7.38 19.90
N SER A 180 22.11 7.64 21.20
CA SER A 180 22.85 8.74 21.85
C SER A 180 24.37 8.70 21.61
N SER A 181 24.97 7.52 21.40
CA SER A 181 26.42 7.36 21.18
C SER A 181 26.88 7.58 19.73
N VAL A 182 25.96 7.69 18.77
CA VAL A 182 26.30 7.79 17.33
C VAL A 182 26.30 9.26 16.93
N MET A 183 27.48 9.77 16.58
CA MET A 183 27.71 11.16 16.14
C MET A 183 27.97 11.28 14.64
N ASP A 184 28.12 10.15 13.94
CA ASP A 184 28.37 10.10 12.50
C ASP A 184 27.06 10.39 11.74
N VAL A 185 27.04 11.51 11.02
CA VAL A 185 25.91 11.95 10.18
C VAL A 185 25.76 11.03 8.96
N ASP A 186 26.86 10.60 8.35
CA ASP A 186 26.83 9.82 7.12
C ASP A 186 26.36 8.39 7.40
N ALA A 187 26.79 7.78 8.50
CA ALA A 187 26.27 6.47 8.93
C ALA A 187 24.74 6.47 9.16
N VAL A 188 24.17 7.58 9.66
CA VAL A 188 22.71 7.73 9.80
C VAL A 188 22.02 7.90 8.44
N VAL A 189 22.63 8.69 7.54
CA VAL A 189 22.13 8.88 6.17
C VAL A 189 22.18 7.58 5.35
N GLU A 190 23.20 6.75 5.52
CA GLU A 190 23.32 5.43 4.88
C GLU A 190 22.19 4.47 5.28
N VAL A 191 21.72 4.53 6.53
CA VAL A 191 20.54 3.76 6.98
C VAL A 191 19.24 4.34 6.42
N LEU A 192 19.06 5.67 6.45
CA LEU A 192 17.78 6.31 6.11
C LEU A 192 17.53 6.43 4.60
N ARG A 193 18.56 6.73 3.80
CA ARG A 193 18.45 6.94 2.35
C ARG A 193 17.79 5.78 1.59
N PRO A 194 18.16 4.49 1.77
CA PRO A 194 17.53 3.38 1.05
C PRO A 194 16.08 3.12 1.46
N LEU A 195 15.60 3.69 2.58
CA LEU A 195 14.19 3.56 2.98
C LEU A 195 13.26 4.40 2.08
N ASN A 196 13.80 5.43 1.42
CA ASN A 196 13.07 6.34 0.52
C ASN A 196 11.78 6.85 1.18
N ALA A 197 11.94 7.51 2.33
CA ALA A 197 10.85 8.01 3.16
C ALA A 197 10.43 9.44 2.77
N ASP A 198 9.14 9.72 2.87
CA ASP A 198 8.59 11.06 2.70
C ASP A 198 8.60 11.85 4.02
N LEU A 199 8.49 11.13 5.13
CA LEU A 199 8.47 11.66 6.49
C LEU A 199 9.33 10.78 7.41
N ILE A 200 10.18 11.40 8.22
CA ILE A 200 11.04 10.68 9.16
C ILE A 200 10.97 11.38 10.52
N VAL A 201 10.73 10.64 11.60
CA VAL A 201 11.12 11.11 12.94
C VAL A 201 12.48 10.53 13.30
N ILE A 202 13.40 11.39 13.74
CA ILE A 202 14.72 11.01 14.25
C ILE A 202 14.80 11.45 15.71
N ARG A 203 14.79 10.48 16.61
CA ARG A 203 14.95 10.69 18.06
C ARG A 203 16.41 10.55 18.46
N GLU A 204 16.71 10.97 19.69
CA GLU A 204 18.05 10.92 20.28
C GLU A 204 19.08 11.72 19.48
N ILE A 205 18.66 12.87 18.96
CA ILE A 205 19.46 13.67 18.04
C ILE A 205 20.07 14.92 18.70
N ASP A 206 21.35 15.09 18.43
CA ASP A 206 22.21 16.17 18.91
C ASP A 206 22.18 17.37 17.97
N LYS A 207 22.21 18.57 18.53
CA LYS A 207 22.34 19.82 17.79
C LYS A 207 23.35 20.70 18.50
N ASN A 208 24.45 21.00 17.82
CA ASN A 208 25.54 21.86 18.30
C ASN A 208 26.18 21.38 19.62
N THR A 209 26.16 20.08 19.90
CA THR A 209 26.82 19.50 21.08
C THR A 209 28.31 19.29 20.84
N LYS A 210 29.16 19.41 21.86
CA LYS A 210 30.61 19.23 21.70
C LYS A 210 30.97 17.83 21.20
N ARG A 211 30.29 16.78 21.67
CA ARG A 211 30.45 15.38 21.20
C ARG A 211 30.10 15.17 19.73
N SER A 212 29.20 15.97 19.16
CA SER A 212 28.91 15.98 17.71
C SER A 212 29.85 16.87 16.90
N GLY A 213 30.90 17.44 17.51
CA GLY A 213 31.78 18.40 16.85
C GLY A 213 31.11 19.76 16.63
N TYR A 214 30.09 20.10 17.43
CA TYR A 214 29.20 21.25 17.25
C TYR A 214 28.39 21.23 15.95
N VAL A 215 28.06 20.04 15.44
CA VAL A 215 27.21 19.88 14.25
C VAL A 215 25.73 19.97 14.61
N ASP A 216 24.96 20.70 13.81
CA ASP A 216 23.50 20.62 13.78
C ASP A 216 23.08 19.36 13.02
N MET A 217 23.09 18.20 13.69
CA MET A 217 22.82 16.92 13.03
C MET A 217 21.44 16.88 12.33
N PRO A 218 20.34 17.44 12.87
CA PRO A 218 19.07 17.54 12.16
C PRO A 218 19.21 18.24 10.81
N ALA A 219 19.90 19.38 10.75
CA ALA A 219 20.13 20.11 9.50
C ALA A 219 21.03 19.32 8.53
N ALA A 220 22.16 18.78 9.01
CA ALA A 220 23.12 18.07 8.17
C ALA A 220 22.57 16.75 7.58
N ILE A 221 21.75 16.01 8.34
CA ILE A 221 21.05 14.81 7.83
C ILE A 221 19.99 15.21 6.81
N ALA A 222 19.20 16.25 7.10
CA ALA A 222 18.15 16.72 6.20
C ALA A 222 18.70 17.21 4.85
N GLU A 223 19.80 17.97 4.86
CA GLU A 223 20.54 18.40 3.66
C GLU A 223 20.98 17.19 2.82
N LYS A 224 21.65 16.20 3.43
CA LYS A 224 22.13 14.97 2.76
C LYS A 224 21.01 14.03 2.28
N LEU A 225 19.78 14.22 2.74
CA LEU A 225 18.59 13.50 2.27
C LEU A 225 17.71 14.33 1.31
N GLY A 226 18.00 15.63 1.12
CA GLY A 226 17.16 16.53 0.32
C GLY A 226 15.79 16.83 0.96
N MET A 227 15.74 16.93 2.29
CA MET A 227 14.51 17.09 3.08
C MET A 227 14.50 18.42 3.86
N HIS A 228 13.30 18.91 4.13
CA HIS A 228 13.05 19.93 5.15
C HIS A 228 13.13 19.30 6.55
N GLN A 229 13.40 20.09 7.60
CA GLN A 229 13.44 19.59 8.98
C GLN A 229 12.87 20.59 9.99
N PHE A 230 12.41 20.07 11.13
CA PHE A 230 12.09 20.83 12.32
C PHE A 230 12.51 20.07 13.59
N PHE A 231 13.09 20.78 14.57
CA PHE A 231 13.68 20.18 15.78
C PHE A 231 13.01 20.66 17.08
N ALA A 232 12.63 19.70 17.91
CA ALA A 232 12.19 19.91 19.29
C ALA A 232 13.26 19.43 20.28
N LYS A 233 13.89 20.38 20.98
CA LYS A 233 14.79 20.12 22.10
C LYS A 233 14.03 19.47 23.26
N ALA A 234 14.59 18.41 23.83
CA ALA A 234 14.23 17.88 25.14
C ALA A 234 15.03 18.58 26.24
N ILE A 235 16.36 18.57 26.12
CA ILE A 235 17.31 19.03 27.14
C ILE A 235 18.49 19.81 26.55
N ASN A 236 19.15 20.60 27.38
CA ASN A 236 20.50 21.09 27.07
C ASN A 236 21.48 19.95 27.34
N HIS A 237 22.43 19.69 26.45
CA HIS A 237 23.37 18.57 26.58
C HIS A 237 24.73 18.92 25.99
N ASP A 238 25.81 18.66 26.74
CA ASP A 238 27.20 18.81 26.29
C ASP A 238 27.49 20.11 25.48
N GLY A 239 27.05 21.25 26.03
CA GLY A 239 27.21 22.58 25.43
C GLY A 239 26.20 22.96 24.33
N GLY A 240 25.38 22.01 23.87
CA GLY A 240 24.33 22.21 22.87
C GLY A 240 22.96 21.70 23.30
N GLU A 241 22.20 21.19 22.34
CA GLU A 241 20.82 20.73 22.49
C GLU A 241 20.69 19.24 22.14
N TYR A 242 19.76 18.54 22.79
CA TYR A 242 19.43 17.14 22.49
C TYR A 242 17.90 16.95 22.49
N GLY A 243 17.37 16.14 21.57
CA GLY A 243 15.93 15.94 21.46
C GLY A 243 15.48 15.08 20.28
N THR A 244 14.45 15.54 19.57
CA THR A 244 13.83 14.84 18.44
C THR A 244 13.62 15.80 17.26
N ALA A 245 13.93 15.33 16.06
CA ALA A 245 13.66 16.03 14.81
C ALA A 245 12.59 15.30 13.99
N VAL A 246 11.81 16.07 13.23
CA VAL A 246 10.98 15.55 12.13
C VAL A 246 11.52 16.11 10.81
N LEU A 247 11.64 15.24 9.81
CA LEU A 247 12.05 15.57 8.45
C LEU A 247 10.89 15.33 7.49
N SER A 248 10.81 16.12 6.43
CA SER A 248 9.83 15.94 5.35
C SER A 248 10.42 16.21 3.97
N ARG A 249 10.07 15.37 2.99
CA ARG A 249 10.28 15.65 1.56
C ARG A 249 9.39 16.81 1.06
N PHE A 250 8.30 17.07 1.77
CA PHE A 250 7.30 18.08 1.42
C PHE A 250 7.61 19.44 2.10
N PRO A 251 7.22 20.58 1.49
CA PRO A 251 7.36 21.89 2.11
C PRO A 251 6.63 21.97 3.45
N ILE A 252 7.34 22.43 4.48
CA ILE A 252 6.76 22.74 5.80
C ILE A 252 6.04 24.09 5.70
N LEU A 253 4.73 24.09 5.96
CA LEU A 253 3.86 25.27 5.96
C LEU A 253 3.80 25.94 7.33
N ASP A 254 3.81 25.12 8.40
CA ASP A 254 3.74 25.56 9.79
C ASP A 254 4.43 24.53 10.70
N SER A 255 4.87 24.96 11.89
CA SER A 255 5.59 24.11 12.82
C SER A 255 5.41 24.54 14.28
N ALA A 256 5.23 23.55 15.17
CA ALA A 256 5.08 23.77 16.61
C ALA A 256 5.91 22.74 17.39
N LYS A 257 6.39 23.13 18.59
CA LYS A 257 7.07 22.22 19.51
C LYS A 257 6.52 22.32 20.92
N TYR A 258 6.41 21.17 21.57
CA TYR A 258 5.92 21.03 22.94
C TYR A 258 6.83 20.10 23.75
N ILE A 259 6.65 20.13 25.07
CA ILE A 259 7.34 19.24 26.00
C ILE A 259 6.28 18.42 26.74
N LEU A 260 6.33 17.10 26.57
CA LEU A 260 5.57 16.12 27.35
C LEU A 260 6.30 15.94 28.69
N THR A 261 5.86 16.71 29.68
CA THR A 261 6.50 16.81 31.00
C THR A 261 6.43 15.49 31.77
N VAL A 262 7.44 15.29 32.63
CA VAL A 262 7.55 14.15 33.56
C VAL A 262 8.01 14.67 34.93
N PRO A 263 7.71 13.97 36.05
CA PRO A 263 8.11 14.43 37.39
C PRO A 263 9.63 14.49 37.62
N SER A 264 10.40 13.67 36.90
CA SER A 264 11.88 13.67 36.95
C SER A 264 12.49 12.92 35.76
N GLY A 265 13.74 13.23 35.41
CA GLY A 265 14.44 12.64 34.24
C GLY A 265 14.14 13.38 32.94
N GLU A 266 14.51 12.79 31.81
CA GLU A 266 14.36 13.41 30.50
C GLU A 266 12.87 13.53 30.10
N PRO A 267 12.38 14.74 29.76
CA PRO A 267 11.01 14.93 29.28
C PRO A 267 10.89 14.56 27.81
N GLY A 268 9.67 14.27 27.35
CA GLY A 268 9.45 13.88 25.96
C GLY A 268 9.32 15.09 25.05
N PRO A 269 10.23 15.34 24.08
CA PRO A 269 10.03 16.38 23.09
C PRO A 269 8.90 15.97 22.13
N LEU A 270 8.10 16.93 21.69
CA LEU A 270 7.12 16.76 20.63
C LEU A 270 7.40 17.80 19.55
N ALA A 271 7.86 17.36 18.39
CA ALA A 271 7.99 18.18 17.18
C ALA A 271 6.77 17.96 16.30
N VAL A 272 6.16 19.03 15.78
CA VAL A 272 4.97 18.98 14.92
C VAL A 272 5.21 19.86 13.70
N ILE A 273 4.91 19.35 12.51
CA ILE A 273 4.95 20.09 11.24
C ILE A 273 3.65 19.88 10.46
N LYS A 274 3.15 20.93 9.82
CA LYS A 274 2.11 20.85 8.79
C LYS A 274 2.78 20.96 7.43
N VAL A 275 2.51 20.03 6.52
CA VAL A 275 3.20 19.93 5.22
C VAL A 275 2.22 19.90 4.05
N ALA A 276 2.62 20.48 2.92
CA ALA A 276 1.86 20.43 1.66
C ALA A 276 2.20 19.17 0.87
N VAL A 277 1.30 18.17 0.86
CA VAL A 277 1.57 16.88 0.22
C VAL A 277 1.15 16.83 -1.26
N ALA A 278 0.15 17.65 -1.61
CA ALA A 278 -0.27 17.94 -2.99
C ALA A 278 -0.99 19.31 -3.02
N GLU A 279 -1.45 19.76 -4.19
CA GLU A 279 -2.18 21.02 -4.33
C GLU A 279 -3.46 21.02 -3.47
N GLY A 280 -3.58 22.01 -2.56
CA GLY A 280 -4.70 22.10 -1.61
C GLY A 280 -4.73 21.04 -0.50
N GLN A 281 -3.80 20.08 -0.49
CA GLN A 281 -3.83 18.93 0.42
C GLN A 281 -2.69 19.00 1.45
N THR A 282 -3.05 18.95 2.75
CA THR A 282 -2.07 19.08 3.85
C THR A 282 -2.18 17.97 4.88
N LEU A 283 -1.03 17.48 5.32
CA LEU A 283 -0.87 16.51 6.41
C LEU A 283 -0.19 17.18 7.61
N THR A 284 -0.62 16.84 8.82
CA THR A 284 0.15 17.10 10.03
C THR A 284 1.00 15.88 10.37
N PHE A 285 2.31 16.06 10.53
CA PHE A 285 3.23 15.01 10.99
C PHE A 285 3.87 15.42 12.31
N ALA A 286 3.88 14.51 13.28
CA ALA A 286 4.47 14.75 14.59
C ALA A 286 5.46 13.64 14.98
N GLY A 287 6.49 14.03 15.73
CA GLY A 287 7.58 13.17 16.18
C GLY A 287 7.85 13.31 17.67
N THR A 288 7.97 12.19 18.38
CA THR A 288 8.20 12.22 19.84
C THR A 288 9.04 11.06 20.38
N HIS A 289 9.58 11.24 21.59
CA HIS A 289 10.23 10.20 22.39
C HIS A 289 9.69 10.27 23.81
N PHE A 290 8.97 9.25 24.28
CA PHE A 290 8.45 9.22 25.66
C PHE A 290 9.55 8.76 26.63
N ASN A 291 9.45 9.11 27.90
CA ASN A 291 10.42 8.71 28.92
C ASN A 291 10.44 7.18 29.06
N ALA A 292 11.62 6.57 29.23
CA ALA A 292 11.77 5.12 29.30
C ALA A 292 11.09 4.48 30.53
N ASN A 293 10.98 5.20 31.65
CA ASN A 293 10.37 4.68 32.88
C ASN A 293 8.84 4.85 32.86
N ALA A 294 8.10 3.74 32.99
CA ALA A 294 6.64 3.71 32.90
C ALA A 294 5.94 4.66 33.88
N THR A 295 6.33 4.67 35.17
CA THR A 295 5.74 5.54 36.20
C THR A 295 5.98 7.02 35.91
N ARG A 296 7.13 7.39 35.34
CA ARG A 296 7.42 8.79 34.95
C ARG A 296 6.67 9.20 33.68
N ARG A 297 6.47 8.25 32.76
CA ARG A 297 5.78 8.41 31.48
C ARG A 297 4.25 8.49 31.59
N GLU A 298 3.65 8.05 32.70
CA GLU A 298 2.19 7.82 32.86
C GLU A 298 1.27 8.94 32.30
N ASN A 299 1.66 10.21 32.44
CA ASN A 299 0.90 11.38 31.99
C ASN A 299 1.31 11.93 30.60
N GLN A 300 2.32 11.36 29.93
CA GLN A 300 2.74 11.78 28.59
C GLN A 300 1.72 11.43 27.48
N PRO A 301 0.98 10.29 27.51
CA PRO A 301 -0.11 10.03 26.58
C PRO A 301 -1.19 11.11 26.62
N ASP A 302 -1.63 11.49 27.81
CA ASP A 302 -2.70 12.48 28.01
C ASP A 302 -2.27 13.88 27.59
N GLN A 303 -1.00 14.23 27.84
CA GLN A 303 -0.39 15.46 27.31
C GLN A 303 -0.34 15.45 25.78
N LEU A 304 0.07 14.35 25.14
CA LEU A 304 0.12 14.23 23.68
C LEU A 304 -1.29 14.38 23.07
N LEU A 305 -2.29 13.72 23.66
CA LEU A 305 -3.69 13.84 23.25
C LEU A 305 -4.20 15.28 23.38
N ASN A 306 -3.87 15.98 24.47
CA ASN A 306 -4.28 17.38 24.66
C ASN A 306 -3.55 18.36 23.71
N PHE A 307 -2.25 18.20 23.46
CA PHE A 307 -1.50 19.08 22.55
C PHE A 307 -1.92 18.91 21.08
N LEU A 308 -2.37 17.72 20.69
CA LEU A 308 -2.82 17.43 19.32
C LEU A 308 -4.35 17.44 19.17
N LYS A 309 -5.10 17.87 20.20
CA LYS A 309 -6.57 17.70 20.22
C LYS A 309 -7.27 18.48 19.10
N ASP A 310 -6.80 19.70 18.85
CA ASP A 310 -7.35 20.68 17.90
C ASP A 310 -6.74 20.54 16.49
N VAL A 311 -5.94 19.50 16.24
CA VAL A 311 -5.42 19.20 14.90
C VAL A 311 -6.53 18.57 14.07
N GLU A 312 -6.97 19.31 13.05
CA GLU A 312 -7.93 18.88 12.04
C GLU A 312 -7.26 18.20 10.83
N GLY A 313 -8.01 17.33 10.15
CA GLY A 313 -7.56 16.62 8.96
C GLY A 313 -6.59 15.46 9.25
N PRO A 314 -5.87 14.98 8.23
CA PRO A 314 -4.90 13.90 8.38
C PRO A 314 -3.77 14.26 9.36
N LEU A 315 -3.55 13.38 10.35
CA LEU A 315 -2.49 13.47 11.34
C LEU A 315 -1.78 12.12 11.47
N ILE A 316 -0.45 12.11 11.36
CA ILE A 316 0.42 10.97 11.67
C ILE A 316 1.36 11.36 12.82
N VAL A 317 1.52 10.48 13.81
CA VAL A 317 2.51 10.62 14.89
C VAL A 317 3.43 9.40 14.89
N GLY A 318 4.74 9.62 14.76
CA GLY A 318 5.77 8.61 14.90
C GLY A 318 6.60 8.81 16.17
N GLY A 319 7.08 7.72 16.77
CA GLY A 319 7.98 7.85 17.91
C GLY A 319 8.46 6.52 18.47
N ASN A 320 9.21 6.62 19.58
CA ASN A 320 9.37 5.56 20.57
C ASN A 320 8.54 5.98 21.79
N PHE A 321 7.51 5.19 22.09
CA PHE A 321 6.59 5.43 23.20
C PHE A 321 7.02 4.70 24.48
N ASN A 322 8.13 3.94 24.41
CA ASN A 322 8.76 3.14 25.46
C ASN A 322 7.80 2.16 26.17
N ASP A 323 6.77 1.73 25.44
CA ASP A 323 5.72 0.82 25.90
C ASP A 323 5.24 -0.05 24.73
N GLN A 324 4.70 -1.23 25.03
CA GLN A 324 4.28 -2.20 24.01
C GLN A 324 2.84 -1.97 23.55
N LEU A 325 2.46 -2.61 22.44
CA LEU A 325 1.11 -2.56 21.84
C LEU A 325 0.00 -3.23 22.67
N ALA A 326 0.26 -3.49 23.95
CA ALA A 326 -0.70 -3.94 24.96
C ALA A 326 -0.62 -3.15 26.28
N GLY A 327 0.34 -2.22 26.41
CA GLY A 327 0.57 -1.45 27.63
C GLY A 327 -0.25 -0.16 27.73
N ASP A 328 -0.28 0.43 28.92
CA ASP A 328 -1.16 1.55 29.28
C ASP A 328 -0.96 2.78 28.39
N THR A 329 0.27 3.04 27.93
CA THR A 329 0.59 4.14 27.00
C THR A 329 -0.20 3.97 25.71
N TYR A 330 -0.18 2.77 25.13
CA TYR A 330 -0.92 2.45 23.91
C TYR A 330 -2.44 2.45 24.17
N LEU A 331 -2.89 1.88 25.29
CA LEU A 331 -4.31 1.84 25.66
C LEU A 331 -4.94 3.23 25.83
N LYS A 332 -4.16 4.23 26.29
CA LYS A 332 -4.57 5.64 26.28
C LYS A 332 -4.59 6.22 24.86
N LEU A 333 -3.54 6.03 24.06
CA LEU A 333 -3.43 6.62 22.72
C LEU A 333 -4.48 6.10 21.72
N LYS A 334 -4.86 4.81 21.81
CA LYS A 334 -5.91 4.22 20.95
C LYS A 334 -7.31 4.81 21.14
N THR A 335 -7.52 5.69 22.12
CA THR A 335 -8.78 6.43 22.31
C THR A 335 -9.03 7.48 21.21
N ARG A 336 -7.97 7.95 20.55
CA ARG A 336 -8.03 8.89 19.40
C ARG A 336 -7.42 8.30 18.13
N PHE A 337 -6.33 7.55 18.26
CA PHE A 337 -5.51 7.14 17.11
C PHE A 337 -5.71 5.67 16.73
N SER A 338 -5.73 5.42 15.43
CA SER A 338 -5.51 4.09 14.86
C SER A 338 -4.02 3.75 14.87
N LEU A 339 -3.72 2.47 15.04
CA LEU A 339 -2.36 1.94 15.00
C LEU A 339 -2.03 1.45 13.59
N ILE A 340 -0.82 1.71 13.11
CA ILE A 340 -0.39 1.31 11.75
C ILE A 340 -0.27 -0.19 11.52
N CYS A 341 -0.37 -0.98 12.59
CA CYS A 341 -0.31 -2.43 12.55
C CYS A 341 -1.27 -2.99 13.60
N THR A 342 -2.30 -3.70 13.16
CA THR A 342 -3.30 -4.35 14.03
C THR A 342 -3.09 -5.86 14.14
N GLU A 343 -2.30 -6.45 13.24
CA GLU A 343 -2.02 -7.89 13.19
C GLU A 343 -0.52 -8.13 12.91
N SER A 344 0.08 -9.10 13.60
CA SER A 344 1.45 -9.59 13.34
C SER A 344 2.55 -8.51 13.30
N CYS A 345 2.53 -7.57 14.24
CA CYS A 345 3.48 -6.46 14.29
C CYS A 345 4.90 -6.93 14.62
N ALA A 346 5.80 -6.89 13.64
CA ALA A 346 7.19 -7.28 13.81
C ALA A 346 7.88 -6.49 14.94
N PHE A 347 8.58 -7.19 15.83
CA PHE A 347 9.37 -6.58 16.90
C PHE A 347 10.50 -5.70 16.31
N ASN A 348 10.80 -4.59 16.98
CA ASN A 348 11.84 -3.64 16.58
C ASN A 348 12.92 -3.39 17.65
N TYR A 349 12.71 -3.89 18.87
CA TYR A 349 13.63 -3.73 19.99
C TYR A 349 13.85 -5.04 20.75
N PRO A 350 15.07 -5.36 21.22
CA PRO A 350 16.35 -4.76 20.80
C PRO A 350 16.73 -5.23 19.39
N ALA A 351 17.39 -4.38 18.61
CA ALA A 351 17.74 -4.64 17.21
C ALA A 351 18.58 -5.90 16.97
N SER A 352 19.35 -6.34 17.98
CA SER A 352 20.15 -7.57 17.93
C SER A 352 19.34 -8.86 18.12
N ASN A 353 18.17 -8.80 18.76
CA ASN A 353 17.25 -9.92 18.95
C ASN A 353 15.83 -9.40 19.28
N PRO A 354 15.08 -8.94 18.26
CA PRO A 354 13.84 -8.20 18.50
C PRO A 354 12.77 -9.02 19.22
N SER A 355 12.27 -8.49 20.34
CA SER A 355 11.27 -9.12 21.21
C SER A 355 10.21 -8.16 21.76
N ALA A 356 10.26 -6.87 21.41
CA ALA A 356 9.24 -5.87 21.74
C ALA A 356 9.01 -4.86 20.59
N ASN A 357 7.83 -4.25 20.57
CA ASN A 357 7.46 -3.11 19.73
C ASN A 357 7.33 -1.87 20.63
N THR A 358 8.37 -1.05 20.73
CA THR A 358 8.35 0.19 21.52
C THR A 358 8.30 1.44 20.62
N ASP A 359 8.84 1.33 19.41
CA ASP A 359 8.54 2.21 18.29
C ASP A 359 7.26 1.78 17.59
N TYR A 360 6.43 2.76 17.24
CA TYR A 360 5.32 2.57 16.32
C TYR A 360 4.89 3.91 15.71
N ILE A 361 3.99 3.83 14.74
CA ILE A 361 3.35 4.97 14.09
C ILE A 361 1.85 4.86 14.34
N ILE A 362 1.23 5.97 14.73
CA ILE A 362 -0.22 6.09 14.97
C ILE A 362 -0.78 7.21 14.11
N TYR A 363 -2.06 7.14 13.74
CA TYR A 363 -2.67 8.09 12.82
C TYR A 363 -4.15 8.36 13.15
N ALA A 364 -4.66 9.50 12.72
CA ALA A 364 -6.07 9.87 12.87
C ALA A 364 -6.50 10.92 11.84
N PRO A 365 -7.80 11.00 11.50
CA PRO A 365 -8.83 10.01 11.79
C PRO A 365 -8.74 8.79 10.85
N ALA A 366 -9.28 7.65 11.27
CA ALA A 366 -9.02 6.34 10.67
C ALA A 366 -9.44 6.23 9.19
N ASP A 367 -10.56 6.85 8.85
CA ASP A 367 -11.19 6.89 7.52
C ASP A 367 -10.40 7.67 6.46
N ARG A 368 -9.38 8.41 6.88
CA ARG A 368 -8.49 9.18 6.00
C ARG A 368 -7.27 8.40 5.53
N PHE A 369 -7.09 7.15 5.98
CA PHE A 369 -5.89 6.38 5.72
C PHE A 369 -6.17 4.92 5.33
N ARG A 370 -5.46 4.43 4.31
CA ARG A 370 -5.27 2.99 4.05
C ARG A 370 -3.81 2.65 4.35
N VAL A 371 -3.56 1.70 5.25
CA VAL A 371 -2.21 1.14 5.41
C VAL A 371 -1.96 0.16 4.27
N VAL A 372 -0.88 0.36 3.52
CA VAL A 372 -0.48 -0.48 2.38
C VAL A 372 0.56 -1.51 2.81
N GLU A 373 1.53 -1.09 3.61
CA GLU A 373 2.59 -1.96 4.15
C GLU A 373 3.03 -1.41 5.52
N ASN A 374 3.35 -2.30 6.46
CA ASN A 374 4.11 -1.96 7.66
C ASN A 374 5.19 -3.00 7.91
N LYS A 375 6.45 -2.56 8.07
CA LYS A 375 7.60 -3.43 8.28
C LYS A 375 8.66 -2.79 9.19
N VAL A 376 9.60 -3.62 9.61
CA VAL A 376 10.77 -3.21 10.37
C VAL A 376 12.01 -3.30 9.48
N GLY A 377 12.88 -2.30 9.53
CA GLY A 377 14.11 -2.24 8.74
C GLY A 377 15.16 -3.25 9.20
N ALA A 378 15.99 -3.75 8.28
CA ALA A 378 17.03 -4.75 8.57
C ALA A 378 18.36 -4.16 9.09
N ALA A 379 18.53 -2.83 9.04
CA ALA A 379 19.74 -2.13 9.45
C ALA A 379 19.39 -0.93 10.34
N SER A 380 20.28 -0.61 11.29
CA SER A 380 20.16 0.53 12.19
C SER A 380 21.51 0.94 12.77
N THR A 381 21.66 2.21 13.14
CA THR A 381 22.74 2.68 14.04
C THR A 381 22.36 2.51 15.53
N SER A 382 21.11 2.18 15.81
CA SER A 382 20.55 2.01 17.16
C SER A 382 20.29 0.56 17.54
N ASP A 383 20.16 0.36 18.84
CA ASP A 383 19.47 -0.75 19.49
C ASP A 383 17.96 -0.84 19.19
N HIS A 384 17.39 0.09 18.42
CA HIS A 384 16.06 0.00 17.82
C HIS A 384 16.18 -0.10 16.29
N LEU A 385 15.41 -0.99 15.67
CA LEU A 385 15.27 -1.06 14.21
C LEU A 385 14.26 -0.01 13.71
N PRO A 386 14.44 0.58 12.51
CA PRO A 386 13.49 1.54 11.96
C PRO A 386 12.11 0.89 11.75
N VAL A 387 11.02 1.56 12.15
CA VAL A 387 9.67 1.20 11.70
C VAL A 387 9.38 1.95 10.43
N ILE A 388 8.95 1.24 9.38
CA ILE A 388 8.69 1.77 8.04
C ILE A 388 7.26 1.42 7.68
N SER A 389 6.46 2.42 7.34
CA SER A 389 5.06 2.20 6.96
C SER A 389 4.73 2.98 5.70
N GLN A 390 4.06 2.31 4.75
CA GLN A 390 3.50 2.93 3.56
C GLN A 390 1.99 3.04 3.71
N MET A 391 1.46 4.24 3.46
CA MET A 391 0.06 4.59 3.63
C MET A 391 -0.45 5.33 2.40
N GLN A 392 -1.74 5.26 2.14
CA GLN A 392 -2.45 6.20 1.28
C GLN A 392 -3.28 7.14 2.14
N ILE A 393 -3.22 8.44 1.86
CA ILE A 393 -4.00 9.47 2.54
C ILE A 393 -5.08 9.98 1.61
N TYR A 394 -6.32 9.94 2.07
CA TYR A 394 -7.49 10.41 1.34
C TYR A 394 -7.95 11.78 1.85
N TYR A 395 -8.39 12.63 0.92
CA TYR A 395 -8.86 13.99 1.21
C TYR A 395 -10.39 14.14 1.15
#